data_AF-A0A534MZJ6-F1
#
_entry.id   AF-A0A534MZJ6-F1
#
_cell.length_a   1.000
_cell.length_b   1.000
_cell.length_c   1.000
_cell.angle_alpha   90.00
_cell.angle_beta   90.00
_cell.angle_gamma   90.00
#
_symmetry.space_group_name_H-M   'P 1'
#
loop_
_entity.id
_entity.type
_entity.pdbx_description
1 polymer ?
#
loop_
_entity_poly.entity_id
_entity_poly.type
_entity_poly.pdbx_seq_one_letter_code
_entity_poly.pdbx_strand_id
1 'polypeptide(L)'
;MTDHQGTVLVLKNPEIQDLVPMTEAIDVIEEAFRELGEGVAMNAPRARLRVPWKDEGGQYYFNNIMGVVPGMRSMALRIDSSFSKEVQVAGSKRRVYPGDFVGLVFLFDMDTCNILAIMDDHFISTLRVGATSGVATKYLAGKEARIMGLRRSGGPAAQKGKGLQPDEGKPRAVCKGDERANRSRSCAGRDCGRSRSRQRHRDGSDQHGRAGRGGTLAGRRHSRQ
;
A
#
# COMPACT_ATOMS: atom_id res chain seq x y z
N MET A 1 -6.39 -19.73 -35.82
CA MET A 1 -5.58 -20.45 -34.81
C MET A 1 -4.13 -20.17 -35.13
N THR A 2 -3.58 -19.07 -34.63
CA THR A 2 -2.14 -18.82 -34.72
C THR A 2 -1.45 -19.63 -33.64
N ASP A 3 -0.70 -20.60 -34.14
CA ASP A 3 0.14 -21.52 -33.40
C ASP A 3 1.26 -20.73 -32.70
N HIS A 4 1.10 -20.45 -31.41
CA HIS A 4 2.16 -19.93 -30.55
C HIS A 4 2.79 -21.06 -29.71
N GLN A 5 2.74 -22.31 -30.17
CA GLN A 5 3.38 -23.45 -29.50
C GLN A 5 4.88 -23.18 -29.31
N GLY A 6 5.24 -22.70 -28.12
CA GLY A 6 6.61 -22.70 -27.61
C GLY A 6 7.29 -21.34 -27.37
N THR A 7 6.71 -20.19 -27.73
CA THR A 7 7.38 -18.90 -27.48
C THR A 7 6.97 -18.30 -26.13
N VAL A 8 7.92 -18.23 -25.19
CA VAL A 8 7.75 -17.55 -23.91
C VAL A 8 7.97 -16.05 -24.09
N LEU A 9 6.98 -15.23 -23.71
CA LEU A 9 7.10 -13.78 -23.76
C LEU A 9 7.88 -13.26 -22.55
N VAL A 10 8.78 -12.30 -22.78
CA VAL A 10 9.47 -11.58 -21.69
C VAL A 10 9.07 -10.13 -21.75
N LEU A 11 8.31 -9.65 -20.76
CA LEU A 11 7.77 -8.30 -20.73
C LEU A 11 8.40 -7.45 -19.62
N LYS A 12 8.94 -6.29 -20.00
CA LYS A 12 9.47 -5.29 -19.08
C LYS A 12 8.40 -4.26 -18.71
N ASN A 13 8.65 -3.54 -17.62
CA ASN A 13 7.69 -2.52 -17.14
C ASN A 13 7.20 -1.53 -18.22
N PRO A 14 8.05 -0.96 -19.10
CA PRO A 14 7.58 -0.03 -20.14
C PRO A 14 6.61 -0.68 -21.13
N GLU A 15 6.77 -1.97 -21.40
CA GLU A 15 5.90 -2.72 -22.33
C GLU A 15 4.54 -3.04 -21.71
N ILE A 16 4.43 -3.04 -20.37
CA ILE A 16 3.21 -3.39 -19.64
C ILE A 16 2.35 -2.15 -19.32
N GLN A 17 2.97 -0.97 -19.19
CA GLN A 17 2.37 0.23 -18.58
C GLN A 17 1.06 0.71 -19.24
N ASP A 18 0.87 0.44 -20.53
CA ASP A 18 -0.28 0.89 -21.30
C ASP A 18 -1.13 -0.26 -21.86
N LEU A 19 -0.87 -1.51 -21.45
CA LEU A 19 -1.61 -2.68 -21.95
C LEU A 19 -2.97 -2.88 -21.27
N VAL A 20 -3.08 -2.53 -19.98
CA VAL A 20 -4.27 -2.84 -19.17
C VAL A 20 -4.77 -1.57 -18.48
N PRO A 21 -5.94 -1.03 -18.86
CA PRO A 21 -6.53 0.10 -18.16
C PRO A 21 -7.01 -0.31 -16.77
N MET A 22 -7.03 0.65 -15.84
CA MET A 22 -7.43 0.40 -14.44
C MET A 22 -8.85 -0.16 -14.30
N THR A 23 -9.78 0.20 -15.19
CA THR A 23 -11.15 -0.32 -15.17
C THR A 23 -11.19 -1.83 -15.42
N GLU A 24 -10.47 -2.31 -16.46
CA GLU A 24 -10.36 -3.74 -16.74
C GLU A 24 -9.62 -4.47 -15.63
N ALA A 25 -8.59 -3.86 -15.05
CA ALA A 25 -7.90 -4.43 -13.90
C ALA A 25 -8.83 -4.60 -12.68
N ILE A 26 -9.77 -3.68 -12.45
CA ILE A 26 -10.79 -3.80 -11.39
C ILE A 26 -11.73 -4.96 -11.69
N ASP A 27 -12.24 -5.06 -12.92
CA ASP A 27 -13.18 -6.10 -13.32
C ASP A 27 -12.58 -7.51 -13.19
N VAL A 28 -11.34 -7.69 -13.68
CA VAL A 28 -10.63 -8.98 -13.58
C VAL A 28 -10.31 -9.35 -12.12
N ILE A 29 -9.92 -8.37 -11.30
CA ILE A 29 -9.66 -8.63 -9.88
C ILE A 29 -10.96 -8.98 -9.13
N GLU A 30 -12.08 -8.34 -9.49
CA GLU A 30 -13.40 -8.65 -8.92
C GLU A 30 -13.85 -10.08 -9.25
N GLU A 31 -13.65 -10.52 -10.49
CA GLU A 31 -13.90 -11.89 -10.93
C GLU A 31 -13.02 -12.89 -10.17
N ALA A 32 -11.72 -12.64 -10.06
CA ALA A 32 -10.81 -13.50 -9.31
C ALA A 32 -11.20 -13.60 -7.82
N PHE A 33 -11.65 -12.49 -7.20
CA PHE A 33 -12.16 -12.52 -5.82
C PHE A 33 -13.47 -13.27 -5.68
N ARG A 34 -14.35 -13.21 -6.69
CA ARG A 34 -15.59 -13.99 -6.72
C ARG A 34 -15.28 -15.48 -6.74
N GLU A 35 -14.46 -15.94 -7.68
CA GLU A 35 -14.05 -17.35 -7.75
C GLU A 35 -13.33 -17.82 -6.49
N LEU A 36 -12.52 -16.94 -5.87
CA LEU A 36 -11.86 -17.25 -4.61
C LEU A 36 -12.88 -17.41 -3.48
N GLY A 37 -13.91 -16.57 -3.44
CA GLY A 37 -15.02 -16.64 -2.48
C GLY A 37 -15.90 -17.89 -2.67
N GLU A 38 -15.99 -18.39 -3.90
CA GLU A 38 -16.70 -19.62 -4.27
C GLU A 38 -15.84 -20.88 -4.06
N GLY A 39 -14.56 -20.74 -3.72
CA GLY A 39 -13.64 -21.85 -3.51
C GLY A 39 -13.11 -22.48 -4.81
N VAL A 40 -13.29 -21.81 -5.94
CA VAL A 40 -12.83 -22.24 -7.27
C VAL A 40 -11.39 -21.78 -7.52
N ALA A 41 -11.11 -20.50 -7.30
CA ALA A 41 -9.76 -19.97 -7.37
C ALA A 41 -8.99 -20.27 -6.06
N MET A 42 -7.66 -20.37 -6.15
CA MET A 42 -6.81 -20.64 -4.98
C MET A 42 -5.65 -19.66 -4.90
N ASN A 43 -5.31 -19.28 -3.66
CA ASN A 43 -4.12 -18.52 -3.34
C ASN A 43 -3.36 -19.26 -2.24
N ALA A 44 -2.20 -19.79 -2.58
CA ALA A 44 -1.42 -20.59 -1.63
C ALA A 44 -0.79 -19.67 -0.57
N PRO A 45 -0.61 -20.16 0.67
CA PRO A 45 0.20 -19.45 1.66
C PRO A 45 1.58 -19.11 1.09
N ARG A 46 1.98 -17.86 1.25
CA ARG A 46 3.27 -17.38 0.71
C ARG A 46 4.43 -18.09 1.41
N ALA A 47 5.35 -18.64 0.63
CA ALA A 47 6.62 -19.14 1.15
C ALA A 47 7.66 -18.02 1.14
N ARG A 48 8.35 -17.83 2.27
CA ARG A 48 9.35 -16.76 2.42
C ARG A 48 10.63 -17.34 2.99
N LEU A 49 11.75 -17.04 2.33
CA LEU A 49 13.08 -17.31 2.84
C LEU A 49 13.69 -16.00 3.35
N ARG A 50 14.36 -16.08 4.50
CA ARG A 50 15.15 -15.01 5.08
C ARG A 50 16.45 -15.59 5.56
N VAL A 51 17.55 -15.12 4.99
CA VAL A 51 18.89 -15.59 5.33
C VAL A 51 19.74 -14.37 5.67
N PRO A 52 20.42 -14.33 6.83
CA PRO A 52 21.43 -13.33 7.10
C PRO A 52 22.46 -13.31 5.97
N TRP A 53 22.73 -12.14 5.41
CA TRP A 53 23.57 -12.03 4.22
C TRP A 53 24.35 -10.72 4.23
N LYS A 54 25.57 -10.75 3.65
CA LYS A 54 26.60 -9.70 3.66
C LYS A 54 27.14 -9.36 5.06
N ASP A 55 28.44 -9.10 5.13
CA ASP A 55 29.15 -8.80 6.38
C ASP A 55 28.68 -7.50 7.05
N GLU A 56 28.18 -6.56 6.25
CA GLU A 56 27.66 -5.26 6.71
C GLU A 56 26.34 -5.35 7.49
N GLY A 57 25.78 -6.56 7.64
CA GLY A 57 24.50 -6.81 8.29
C GLY A 57 23.32 -6.59 7.35
N GLY A 58 22.41 -7.56 7.35
CA GLY A 58 21.17 -7.54 6.57
C GLY A 58 20.65 -8.95 6.32
N GLN A 59 19.57 -9.05 5.57
CA GLN A 59 18.90 -10.29 5.26
C GLN A 59 18.58 -10.33 3.77
N TYR A 60 19.05 -11.37 3.09
CA TYR A 60 18.50 -11.76 1.81
C TYR A 60 17.07 -12.27 2.02
N TYR A 61 16.15 -11.77 1.21
CA TYR A 61 14.73 -12.07 1.27
C TYR A 61 14.27 -12.59 -0.08
N PHE A 62 13.67 -13.78 -0.06
CA PHE A 62 13.00 -14.35 -1.20
C PHE A 62 11.55 -14.65 -0.84
N ASN A 63 10.60 -14.24 -1.68
CA ASN A 63 9.18 -14.44 -1.47
C ASN A 63 8.57 -15.14 -2.67
N ASN A 64 7.74 -16.14 -2.41
CA ASN A 64 7.00 -16.88 -3.41
C ASN A 64 5.50 -16.68 -3.14
N ILE A 65 4.77 -16.22 -4.16
CA ILE A 65 3.33 -15.99 -4.13
C ILE A 65 2.71 -16.75 -5.31
N MET A 66 1.87 -17.73 -5.03
CA MET A 66 1.19 -18.54 -6.06
C MET A 66 -0.31 -18.29 -6.03
N GLY A 67 -0.89 -18.08 -7.20
CA GLY A 67 -2.33 -17.99 -7.37
C GLY A 67 -2.78 -18.69 -8.64
N VAL A 68 -3.98 -19.25 -8.62
CA VAL A 68 -4.64 -19.87 -9.77
C VAL A 68 -6.08 -19.39 -9.84
N VAL A 69 -6.51 -19.02 -11.05
CA VAL A 69 -7.87 -18.53 -11.34
C VAL A 69 -8.42 -19.34 -12.52
N PRO A 70 -9.18 -20.42 -12.26
CA PRO A 70 -9.71 -21.30 -13.29
C PRO A 70 -10.55 -20.63 -14.38
N GLY A 71 -11.40 -19.65 -14.06
CA GLY A 71 -12.20 -18.96 -15.08
C GLY A 71 -11.34 -18.19 -16.09
N MET A 72 -10.16 -17.75 -15.66
CA MET A 72 -9.14 -17.12 -16.53
C MET A 72 -8.16 -18.13 -17.12
N ARG A 73 -8.31 -19.43 -16.83
CA ARG A 73 -7.44 -20.52 -17.30
C ARG A 73 -5.95 -20.26 -17.04
N SER A 74 -5.66 -19.54 -15.95
CA SER A 74 -4.31 -19.03 -15.67
C SER A 74 -3.83 -19.36 -14.26
N MET A 75 -2.56 -19.73 -14.18
CA MET A 75 -1.80 -19.82 -12.93
C MET A 75 -0.66 -18.81 -13.00
N ALA A 76 -0.48 -18.05 -11.92
CA ALA A 76 0.62 -17.10 -11.80
C ALA A 76 1.48 -17.42 -10.57
N LEU A 77 2.79 -17.45 -10.79
CA LEU A 77 3.80 -17.46 -9.74
C LEU A 77 4.50 -16.11 -9.75
N ARG A 78 4.34 -15.34 -8.68
CA ARG A 78 5.14 -14.15 -8.44
C ARG A 78 6.26 -14.45 -7.47
N ILE A 79 7.47 -14.01 -7.83
CA ILE A 79 8.63 -14.03 -6.95
C ILE A 79 9.11 -12.61 -6.65
N ASP A 80 9.58 -12.41 -5.43
CA ASP A 80 10.35 -11.22 -5.05
C ASP A 80 11.72 -11.68 -4.55
N SER A 81 12.79 -11.05 -5.04
CA SER A 81 14.15 -11.21 -4.57
C SER A 81 14.68 -9.84 -4.19
N SER A 82 15.04 -9.67 -2.92
CA SER A 82 15.58 -8.40 -2.43
C SER A 82 16.53 -8.60 -1.26
N PHE A 83 17.34 -7.58 -1.04
CA PHE A 83 18.13 -7.46 0.16
C PHE A 83 17.49 -6.43 1.08
N SER A 84 17.42 -6.72 2.38
CA SER A 84 16.86 -5.81 3.36
C SER A 84 17.81 -5.62 4.53
N LYS A 85 17.90 -4.40 5.04
CA LYS A 85 18.70 -4.05 6.21
C LYS A 85 17.85 -3.23 7.17
N GLU A 86 18.04 -3.44 8.47
CA GLU A 86 17.43 -2.56 9.47
C GLU A 86 18.38 -1.39 9.75
N VAL A 87 17.84 -0.18 9.68
CA VAL A 87 18.54 1.07 9.96
C VAL A 87 17.75 1.87 10.99
N GLN A 88 18.45 2.59 11.86
CA GLN A 88 17.83 3.55 12.77
C GLN A 88 17.62 4.87 12.02
N VAL A 89 16.36 5.33 11.95
CA VAL A 89 16.00 6.60 11.31
C VAL A 89 15.08 7.34 12.26
N ALA A 90 15.49 8.55 12.68
CA ALA A 90 14.76 9.38 13.65
C ALA A 90 14.35 8.61 14.92
N GLY A 91 15.29 7.84 15.50
CA GLY A 91 15.07 7.05 16.72
C GLY A 91 14.15 5.83 16.55
N SER A 92 13.73 5.50 15.32
CA SER A 92 12.90 4.33 15.02
C SER A 92 13.65 3.33 14.14
N LYS A 93 13.55 2.04 14.47
CA LYS A 93 14.02 0.96 13.59
C LYS A 93 13.16 0.93 12.33
N ARG A 94 13.78 1.10 11.16
CA ARG A 94 13.14 0.98 9.85
C ARG A 94 13.88 -0.02 8.99
N ARG A 95 13.12 -0.80 8.23
CA ARG A 95 13.66 -1.69 7.22
C ARG A 95 13.85 -0.91 5.92
N VAL A 96 15.08 -0.91 5.42
CA VAL A 96 15.44 -0.40 4.08
C VAL A 96 15.77 -1.58 3.17
N TYR A 97 15.61 -1.38 1.87
CA TYR A 97 15.96 -2.36 0.85
C TYR A 97 17.07 -1.76 -0.03
N PRO A 98 18.35 -1.93 0.35
CA PRO A 98 19.46 -1.42 -0.45
C PRO A 98 19.67 -2.29 -1.69
N GLY A 99 19.86 -1.64 -2.85
CA GLY A 99 20.06 -2.30 -4.13
C GLY A 99 18.75 -2.54 -4.90
N ASP A 100 18.83 -3.36 -5.94
CA ASP A 100 17.70 -3.64 -6.80
C ASP A 100 16.72 -4.61 -6.13
N PHE A 101 15.46 -4.21 -6.10
CA PHE A 101 14.34 -5.12 -5.86
C PHE A 101 13.99 -5.78 -7.19
N VAL A 102 14.06 -7.11 -7.24
CA VAL A 102 13.67 -7.87 -8.44
C VAL A 102 12.36 -8.58 -8.12
N GLY A 103 11.28 -8.12 -8.76
CA GLY A 103 9.99 -8.79 -8.74
C GLY A 103 9.68 -9.30 -10.14
N LEU A 104 9.35 -10.59 -10.26
CA LEU A 104 8.96 -11.23 -11.51
C LEU A 104 7.64 -11.98 -11.33
N VAL A 105 6.85 -12.02 -12.41
CA VAL A 105 5.63 -12.82 -12.53
C VAL A 105 5.83 -13.83 -13.65
N PHE A 106 5.68 -15.11 -13.33
CA PHE A 106 5.61 -16.21 -14.27
C PHE A 106 4.14 -16.55 -14.49
N LEU A 107 3.69 -16.49 -15.73
CA LEU A 107 2.32 -16.80 -16.11
C LEU A 107 2.29 -18.15 -16.83
N PHE A 108 1.38 -19.01 -16.43
CA PHE A 108 1.17 -20.35 -16.97
C PHE A 108 -0.26 -20.50 -17.49
N ASP A 109 -0.38 -21.23 -18.59
CA ASP A 109 -1.64 -21.70 -19.13
C ASP A 109 -2.05 -22.99 -18.41
N MET A 110 -3.28 -23.03 -17.90
CA MET A 110 -3.77 -24.17 -17.12
C MET A 110 -4.11 -25.41 -17.97
N ASP A 111 -4.41 -25.25 -19.26
CA ASP A 111 -4.83 -26.36 -20.10
C ASP A 111 -3.64 -27.13 -20.67
N THR A 112 -2.62 -26.37 -21.07
CA THR A 112 -1.42 -26.89 -21.72
C THR A 112 -0.26 -27.07 -20.74
N CYS A 113 -0.36 -26.51 -19.54
CA CYS A 113 0.71 -26.45 -18.53
C CYS A 113 1.97 -25.72 -19.01
N ASN A 114 1.88 -24.95 -20.10
CA ASN A 114 3.01 -24.21 -20.66
C ASN A 114 3.18 -22.86 -19.96
N ILE A 115 4.43 -22.42 -19.89
CA ILE A 115 4.73 -21.04 -19.50
C ILE A 115 4.43 -20.10 -20.68
N LEU A 116 3.63 -19.07 -20.41
CA LEU A 116 3.22 -18.05 -21.38
C LEU A 116 4.15 -16.84 -21.35
N ALA A 117 4.46 -16.35 -20.14
CA ALA A 117 5.20 -15.11 -19.99
C ALA A 117 6.02 -15.04 -18.69
N ILE A 118 7.12 -14.29 -18.76
CA ILE A 118 7.91 -13.81 -17.63
C ILE A 118 7.85 -12.28 -17.66
N MET A 119 7.29 -11.67 -16.62
CA MET A 119 6.99 -10.23 -16.61
C MET A 119 7.62 -9.54 -15.41
N ASP A 120 8.07 -8.29 -15.58
CA ASP A 120 8.44 -7.46 -14.44
C ASP A 120 7.20 -7.15 -13.55
N ASP A 121 7.33 -7.26 -12.22
CA ASP A 121 6.20 -7.10 -11.29
C ASP A 121 5.91 -5.64 -10.88
N HIS A 122 6.86 -4.70 -11.03
CA HIS A 122 6.75 -3.39 -10.36
C HIS A 122 5.48 -2.62 -10.73
N PHE A 123 5.17 -2.54 -12.04
CA PHE A 123 3.95 -1.92 -12.51
C PHE A 123 2.71 -2.74 -12.16
N ILE A 124 2.72 -4.05 -12.46
CA ILE A 124 1.61 -4.99 -12.20
C ILE A 124 1.20 -4.95 -10.72
N SER A 125 2.17 -4.97 -9.80
CA SER A 125 1.91 -4.91 -8.36
C SER A 125 1.23 -3.62 -7.94
N THR A 126 1.57 -2.49 -8.56
CA THR A 126 0.92 -1.21 -8.27
C THR A 126 -0.51 -1.20 -8.83
N LEU A 127 -0.68 -1.64 -10.08
CA LEU A 127 -1.97 -1.75 -10.76
C LEU A 127 -2.95 -2.61 -9.96
N ARG A 128 -2.56 -3.85 -9.61
CA ARG A 128 -3.43 -4.80 -8.89
C ARG A 128 -3.75 -4.37 -7.46
N VAL A 129 -2.84 -3.66 -6.77
CA VAL A 129 -3.14 -3.08 -5.43
C VAL A 129 -4.20 -1.99 -5.55
N GLY A 130 -4.06 -1.13 -6.56
CA GLY A 130 -5.05 -0.12 -6.90
C GLY A 130 -6.40 -0.75 -7.20
N ALA A 131 -6.43 -1.74 -8.10
CA ALA A 131 -7.63 -2.46 -8.50
C ALA A 131 -8.33 -3.16 -7.32
N THR A 132 -7.58 -3.87 -6.47
CA THR A 132 -8.12 -4.49 -5.24
C THR A 132 -8.79 -3.46 -4.33
N SER A 133 -8.16 -2.30 -4.16
CA SER A 133 -8.73 -1.20 -3.38
C SER A 133 -9.98 -0.62 -4.05
N GLY A 134 -10.00 -0.59 -5.39
CA GLY A 134 -11.15 -0.23 -6.21
C GLY A 134 -12.35 -1.15 -5.99
N VAL A 135 -12.14 -2.47 -6.05
CA VAL A 135 -13.16 -3.48 -5.76
C VAL A 135 -13.69 -3.31 -4.33
N ALA A 136 -12.81 -3.21 -3.34
CA ALA A 136 -13.24 -2.98 -1.96
C ALA A 136 -14.07 -1.69 -1.81
N THR A 137 -13.68 -0.62 -2.49
CA THR A 137 -14.42 0.65 -2.48
C THR A 137 -15.79 0.50 -3.12
N LYS A 138 -15.90 -0.20 -4.26
CA LYS A 138 -17.15 -0.47 -4.97
C LYS A 138 -18.20 -1.11 -4.07
N TYR A 139 -17.79 -2.04 -3.22
CA TYR A 139 -18.71 -2.80 -2.35
C TYR A 139 -18.91 -2.21 -0.96
N LEU A 140 -17.92 -1.52 -0.40
CA LEU A 140 -17.94 -1.09 1.01
C LEU A 140 -18.15 0.42 1.20
N ALA A 141 -17.86 1.24 0.20
CA ALA A 141 -18.10 2.68 0.30
C ALA A 141 -19.59 3.02 0.10
N GLY A 142 -20.05 4.07 0.78
CA GLY A 142 -21.39 4.60 0.51
C GLY A 142 -21.50 5.09 -0.94
N LYS A 143 -22.64 4.84 -1.59
CA LYS A 143 -22.90 5.29 -2.98
C LYS A 143 -22.70 6.80 -3.18
N GLU A 144 -22.96 7.56 -2.11
CA GLU A 144 -22.80 9.01 -2.06
C GLU A 144 -21.40 9.47 -1.56
N ALA A 145 -20.42 8.58 -1.46
CA ALA A 145 -19.07 8.96 -1.08
C ALA A 145 -18.44 9.86 -2.18
N ARG A 146 -17.97 11.04 -1.77
CA ARG A 146 -17.31 12.04 -2.66
C ARG A 146 -15.91 12.46 -2.19
N ILE A 147 -15.50 12.02 -1.00
CA ILE A 147 -14.24 12.40 -0.36
C ILE A 147 -13.42 11.16 -0.06
N MET A 148 -12.21 11.10 -0.62
CA MET A 148 -11.22 10.08 -0.29
C MET A 148 -10.14 10.65 0.64
N GLY A 149 -9.89 9.97 1.76
CA GLY A 149 -8.79 10.27 2.67
C GLY A 149 -7.59 9.35 2.40
N LEU A 150 -6.46 9.93 2.02
CA LEU A 150 -5.21 9.18 1.82
C LEU A 150 -4.28 9.35 3.02
N ARG A 151 -3.88 8.24 3.65
CA ARG A 151 -2.91 8.23 4.76
C ARG A 151 -1.60 7.57 4.31
N ARG A 152 -0.53 8.38 4.19
CA ARG A 152 0.78 8.06 3.60
C ARG A 152 0.74 8.01 2.07
N SER A 153 1.39 8.96 1.41
CA SER A 153 1.45 9.10 -0.06
C SER A 153 2.74 8.57 -0.68
N GLY A 154 3.48 7.70 0.02
CA GLY A 154 4.60 6.99 -0.58
C GLY A 154 4.09 5.91 -1.53
N GLY A 155 4.20 6.15 -2.83
CA GLY A 155 3.90 5.13 -3.84
C GLY A 155 4.92 3.98 -3.80
N PRO A 156 4.56 2.74 -4.17
CA PRO A 156 5.53 1.66 -4.41
C PRO A 156 6.59 2.06 -5.45
N ALA A 157 6.21 2.87 -6.44
CA ALA A 157 7.07 3.39 -7.50
C ALA A 157 7.97 4.57 -7.07
N ALA A 158 7.57 5.36 -6.06
CA ALA A 158 8.40 6.46 -5.53
C ALA A 158 9.62 5.96 -4.73
N GLN A 159 9.73 4.63 -4.57
CA GLN A 159 10.81 3.95 -3.86
C GLN A 159 12.01 3.64 -4.75
N LYS A 160 11.94 3.89 -6.08
CA LYS A 160 13.11 3.86 -6.97
C LYS A 160 13.80 5.21 -7.00
N GLY A 161 15.07 5.24 -6.61
CA GLY A 161 16.03 6.27 -7.06
C GLY A 161 16.54 7.28 -6.04
N LYS A 162 16.04 7.35 -4.80
CA LYS A 162 16.70 8.12 -3.73
C LYS A 162 16.58 7.37 -2.42
N GLY A 163 17.72 7.20 -1.74
CA GLY A 163 17.78 6.66 -0.39
C GLY A 163 16.69 7.28 0.48
N LEU A 164 16.07 6.42 1.30
CA LEU A 164 14.99 6.71 2.24
C LEU A 164 15.03 8.16 2.77
N GLN A 165 14.32 9.09 2.11
CA GLN A 165 14.11 10.42 2.68
C GLN A 165 12.87 10.42 3.57
N PRO A 166 12.92 11.13 4.70
CA PRO A 166 11.90 11.08 5.73
C PRO A 166 10.63 11.84 5.28
N ASP A 167 9.50 11.15 5.18
CA ASP A 167 8.20 11.82 5.18
C ASP A 167 7.82 12.09 6.64
N GLU A 168 8.25 13.24 7.15
CA GLU A 168 7.66 13.91 8.31
C GLU A 168 6.72 15.01 7.79
N GLY A 169 5.43 14.69 7.65
CA GLY A 169 4.43 15.65 7.22
C GLY A 169 3.00 15.16 7.52
N LYS A 170 2.21 15.99 8.19
CA LYS A 170 0.84 15.71 8.64
C LYS A 170 -0.05 15.08 7.56
N PRO A 171 -0.88 14.07 7.87
CA PRO A 171 -1.82 13.52 6.90
C PRO A 171 -3.01 14.48 6.75
N ARG A 172 -3.24 14.98 5.53
CA ARG A 172 -4.56 15.44 5.04
C ARG A 172 -4.46 15.80 3.55
N ALA A 173 -4.62 14.80 2.68
CA ALA A 173 -5.13 15.03 1.33
C ALA A 173 -6.60 14.63 1.33
N VAL A 174 -7.48 15.63 1.29
CA VAL A 174 -8.93 15.47 1.08
C VAL A 174 -9.13 15.76 -0.39
N CYS A 175 -9.19 14.73 -1.23
CA CYS A 175 -9.60 14.93 -2.61
C CYS A 175 -11.14 14.94 -2.62
N LYS A 176 -11.73 16.14 -2.77
CA LYS A 176 -13.15 16.27 -3.15
C LYS A 176 -13.23 16.01 -4.65
N GLY A 177 -13.86 14.90 -5.04
CA GLY A 177 -14.21 14.65 -6.43
C GLY A 177 -15.62 15.17 -6.72
N ASP A 178 -15.76 16.14 -7.62
CA ASP A 178 -17.04 16.40 -8.29
C ASP A 178 -17.28 15.34 -9.38
N GLU A 179 -18.55 14.99 -9.60
CA GLU A 179 -19.07 13.89 -10.45
C GLU A 179 -18.61 13.85 -11.93
N ARG A 180 -17.74 14.76 -12.37
CA ARG A 180 -17.12 14.75 -13.72
C ARG A 180 -15.65 14.34 -13.76
N ALA A 181 -15.00 14.10 -12.62
CA ALA A 181 -13.55 13.88 -12.56
C ALA A 181 -13.08 12.42 -12.73
N ASN A 182 -13.97 11.48 -13.11
CA ASN A 182 -13.63 10.06 -13.30
C ASN A 182 -12.80 9.76 -14.58
N ARG A 183 -11.93 10.69 -15.00
CA ARG A 183 -10.90 10.46 -16.01
C ARG A 183 -9.62 11.13 -15.56
N SER A 184 -8.69 10.29 -15.09
CA SER A 184 -7.24 10.52 -15.04
C SER A 184 -6.78 11.95 -14.69
N ARG A 185 -6.42 12.19 -13.42
CA ARG A 185 -5.26 13.01 -13.04
C ARG A 185 -5.05 12.97 -11.53
N SER A 186 -3.86 12.56 -11.11
CA SER A 186 -3.40 12.70 -9.73
C SER A 186 -3.46 14.18 -9.34
N CYS A 187 -4.01 14.48 -8.16
CA CYS A 187 -3.93 15.81 -7.56
C CYS A 187 -2.49 16.07 -7.06
N ALA A 188 -1.55 16.27 -7.97
CA ALA A 188 -0.28 16.92 -7.70
C ALA A 188 -0.42 18.37 -8.17
N GLY A 189 -0.51 19.33 -7.24
CA GLY A 189 -0.34 20.75 -7.55
C GLY A 189 -1.55 21.69 -7.42
N ARG A 190 -2.66 21.30 -6.76
CA ARG A 190 -3.72 22.28 -6.44
C ARG A 190 -3.66 22.70 -4.98
N ASP A 191 -3.37 23.98 -4.79
CA ASP A 191 -3.31 24.71 -3.53
C ASP A 191 -4.61 24.48 -2.73
N CYS A 192 -4.51 23.66 -1.67
CA CYS A 192 -5.65 23.26 -0.85
C CYS A 192 -5.92 24.38 0.16
N GLY A 193 -6.90 25.23 -0.14
CA GLY A 193 -7.30 26.36 0.69
C GLY A 193 -7.49 26.02 2.18
N ARG A 194 -6.87 26.83 3.04
CA ARG A 194 -7.01 26.77 4.50
C ARG A 194 -8.47 26.89 4.92
N SER A 195 -9.09 25.80 5.38
CA SER A 195 -10.32 25.88 6.17
C SER A 195 -10.00 26.39 7.57
N ARG A 196 -10.29 27.66 7.86
CA ARG A 196 -10.24 28.25 9.22
C ARG A 196 -11.28 27.55 10.09
N SER A 197 -10.85 26.90 11.17
CA SER A 197 -11.74 26.41 12.23
C SER A 197 -12.35 27.60 12.99
N ARG A 198 -13.66 27.83 12.83
CA ARG A 198 -14.42 28.71 13.73
C ARG A 198 -14.59 27.99 15.08
N GLN A 199 -13.79 28.37 16.07
CA GLN A 199 -14.14 28.15 17.48
C GLN A 199 -15.36 29.02 17.78
N ARG A 200 -16.51 28.40 18.04
CA ARG A 200 -17.64 29.08 18.69
C ARG A 200 -17.39 29.00 20.19
N HIS A 201 -16.99 30.13 20.77
CA HIS A 201 -17.19 30.40 22.19
C HIS A 201 -18.69 30.33 22.51
N ARG A 202 -19.04 29.64 23.59
CA ARG A 202 -20.29 29.85 24.32
C ARG A 202 -19.91 30.31 25.72
N ASP A 203 -20.19 31.58 25.99
CA ASP A 203 -20.28 32.17 27.33
C ASP A 203 -21.60 31.76 28.01
N GLY A 204 -21.58 31.78 29.34
CA GLY A 204 -22.72 31.62 30.25
C GLY A 204 -22.30 30.81 31.48
N SER A 205 -21.71 31.42 32.51
CA SER A 205 -22.35 32.14 33.65
C SER A 205 -22.80 31.20 34.77
N ASP A 206 -22.63 31.69 36.01
CA ASP A 206 -22.97 31.11 37.33
C ASP A 206 -21.95 30.12 37.94
N GLN A 207 -21.52 30.20 39.20
CA GLN A 207 -22.02 30.96 40.36
C GLN A 207 -20.93 31.06 41.46
N HIS A 208 -21.17 31.98 42.40
CA HIS A 208 -20.37 32.36 43.57
C HIS A 208 -19.93 31.23 44.53
N GLY A 209 -18.81 31.47 45.23
CA GLY A 209 -18.45 30.77 46.47
C GLY A 209 -17.11 31.20 47.06
N ARG A 210 -17.10 32.28 47.85
CA ARG A 210 -15.97 32.71 48.72
C ARG A 210 -16.04 31.96 50.06
N ALA A 211 -14.92 31.39 50.52
CA ALA A 211 -14.44 31.24 51.91
C ALA A 211 -13.22 30.29 51.88
N GLY A 212 -12.13 30.40 52.63
CA GLY A 212 -11.75 31.22 53.76
C GLY A 212 -10.27 30.95 54.09
N ARG A 213 -9.74 31.72 55.04
CA ARG A 213 -8.33 32.00 55.37
C ARG A 213 -7.55 30.83 56.00
N GLY A 214 -6.22 30.86 55.80
CA GLY A 214 -5.24 30.95 56.89
C GLY A 214 -4.60 29.65 57.41
N GLY A 215 -3.26 29.62 57.48
CA GLY A 215 -2.54 28.65 58.32
C GLY A 215 -1.10 28.35 57.88
N THR A 216 -0.16 29.21 58.27
CA THR A 216 1.29 28.98 58.30
C THR A 216 1.65 27.88 59.31
N LEU A 217 2.59 26.98 59.01
CA LEU A 217 3.78 26.69 59.86
C LEU A 217 4.62 25.50 59.38
N ALA A 218 5.91 25.65 59.68
CA ALA A 218 7.07 24.85 59.30
C ALA A 218 7.14 23.45 59.93
N GLY A 219 7.97 22.58 59.34
CA GLY A 219 8.37 21.33 59.98
C GLY A 219 9.34 20.47 59.16
N ARG A 220 10.64 20.72 59.32
CA ARG A 220 11.74 19.82 58.91
C ARG A 220 11.58 18.42 59.55
N ARG A 221 12.02 17.36 58.85
CA ARG A 221 13.06 16.39 59.32
C ARG A 221 13.27 15.22 58.32
N HIS A 222 14.57 14.93 58.11
CA HIS A 222 15.30 13.66 57.87
C HIS A 222 14.63 12.52 57.09
N SER A 223 15.18 11.98 55.99
CA SER A 223 16.48 11.30 55.78
C SER A 223 16.69 10.00 56.57
N ARG A 224 17.17 8.97 55.84
CA ARG A 224 17.52 7.57 56.21
C ARG A 224 16.33 6.60 56.05
N GLN A 225 16.45 5.47 55.36
CA GLN A 225 17.58 4.68 54.88
C GLN A 225 17.25 4.05 53.52
#